data_AF-A0A1B6M6K6-F1
#
_entry.id   AF-A0A1B6M6K6-F1
#
_cell.length_a   1.000
_cell.length_b   1.000
_cell.length_c   1.000
_cell.angle_alpha   90.00
_cell.angle_beta   90.00
_cell.angle_gamma   90.00
#
_symmetry.space_group_name_H-M   'P 1'
#
loop_
_entity.id
_entity.type
_entity.pdbx_description
1 polymer ?
#
loop_
_entity_poly.entity_id
_entity_poly.type
_entity_poly.pdbx_seq_one_letter_code
_entity_poly.pdbx_strand_id
1 'polypeptide(L)'
;MQLTAQVCHLEEELGSELHDDNLRDAARAILKLIPPDSATVHRLQVLFGDSSISVDDPQPTVENMFFCDSPSQVLYNLEVLYALLMPAADPLSDKAFEFQMNFLRCTAAHVILEMLTKNNFLPKADVATKRSAYLTVLKICKLLLSVLGHVMYRCLEESSMPGDQECPDGMVQRCPVSVLKHALASVPNVSTEFMLRNVACQVADSYADRVAAGEYGECPLVAAAMMWEIPGADTIRAVIRLAWASCFGNLHLQDHDLFNQQLGDSQPSPDDILVCKEALEVLTVALVLSPSTLDSLSKEKMCEKFIIDLVLRCNNRSVRVAAAEQFLIMSSLGTTQQFLQLCIALLFNVLHTHVMEYAQNSHEYFQLLCQLLNFAYLYQCNVNIADQLLANEIVWLKKIRETVKESGETGVEEAVLEGHLGIAKELLNFLPPEKKYQLGSDEKTGMNLIKELVEDFIFPASKLMLHLQRTGELIPDQAVPVCSTPQSLNSACELLVSLCVGCVPNMKLLTTMLTDMFYSERDEPLVDWDYLPPVGPRPHKGFVGLKNAGATCYMNSVLQQLYMVES
;
A
#
# COMPACT_ATOMS: atom_id res chain seq x y z
N MET A 1 1.34 -15.17 41.10
CA MET A 1 1.51 -14.95 39.65
C MET A 1 0.99 -16.14 38.84
N GLN A 2 1.47 -17.37 39.05
CA GLN A 2 0.89 -18.57 38.40
C GLN A 2 -0.64 -18.70 38.55
N LEU A 3 -1.13 -18.57 39.78
CA LEU A 3 -2.57 -18.54 40.08
C LEU A 3 -3.30 -17.39 39.37
N THR A 4 -2.63 -16.25 39.15
CA THR A 4 -3.22 -15.07 38.50
C THR A 4 -3.41 -15.31 37.00
N ALA A 5 -2.40 -15.87 36.32
CA ALA A 5 -2.51 -16.24 34.90
C ALA A 5 -3.57 -17.33 34.68
N GLN A 6 -3.60 -18.36 35.53
CA GLN A 6 -4.63 -19.41 35.47
C GLN A 6 -6.05 -18.87 35.67
N VAL A 7 -6.25 -17.95 36.62
CA VAL A 7 -7.56 -17.33 36.82
C VAL A 7 -7.96 -16.48 35.61
N CYS A 8 -7.03 -15.70 35.04
CA CYS A 8 -7.31 -14.91 33.84
C CYS A 8 -7.65 -15.79 32.63
N HIS A 9 -7.04 -16.97 32.48
CA HIS A 9 -7.42 -17.92 31.42
C HIS A 9 -8.85 -18.41 31.56
N LEU A 10 -9.25 -18.78 32.78
CA LEU A 10 -10.61 -19.23 33.06
C LEU A 10 -11.63 -18.10 32.85
N GLU A 11 -11.28 -16.86 33.22
CA GLU A 11 -12.13 -15.69 32.98
C GLU A 11 -12.23 -15.33 31.50
N GLU A 12 -11.15 -15.46 30.73
CA GLU A 12 -11.16 -15.25 29.27
C GLU A 12 -12.02 -16.30 28.57
N GLU A 13 -11.83 -17.58 28.90
CA GLU A 13 -12.60 -18.69 28.34
C GLU A 13 -14.09 -18.58 28.70
N LEU A 14 -14.40 -18.26 29.96
CA LEU A 14 -15.77 -18.02 30.40
C LEU A 14 -16.38 -16.81 29.70
N GLY A 15 -15.63 -15.72 29.51
CA GLY A 15 -16.07 -14.55 28.75
C GLY A 15 -16.42 -14.90 27.30
N SER A 16 -15.59 -15.69 26.63
CA SER A 16 -15.87 -16.20 25.28
C SER A 16 -17.09 -17.13 25.22
N GLU A 17 -17.25 -18.04 26.18
CA GLU A 17 -18.41 -18.95 26.27
C GLU A 17 -19.73 -18.22 26.56
N LEU A 18 -19.68 -17.17 27.39
CA LEU A 18 -20.84 -16.37 27.75
C LEU A 18 -21.13 -15.24 26.75
N HIS A 19 -20.29 -15.06 25.72
CA HIS A 19 -20.33 -13.92 24.81
C HIS A 19 -20.27 -12.55 25.53
N ASP A 20 -19.51 -12.48 26.65
CA ASP A 20 -19.22 -11.25 27.38
C ASP A 20 -17.87 -10.69 26.93
N ASP A 21 -17.93 -9.76 25.96
CA ASP A 21 -16.74 -9.12 25.40
C ASP A 21 -15.92 -8.37 26.46
N ASN A 22 -16.57 -7.76 27.46
CA ASN A 22 -15.86 -6.98 28.48
C ASN A 22 -15.04 -7.89 29.40
N LEU A 23 -15.62 -9.02 29.83
CA LEU A 23 -14.92 -9.98 30.67
C LEU A 23 -13.72 -10.58 29.93
N ARG A 24 -13.93 -11.02 28.68
CA ARG A 24 -12.87 -11.57 27.85
C ARG A 24 -11.74 -10.57 27.63
N ASP A 25 -12.08 -9.35 27.21
CA ASP A 25 -11.09 -8.35 26.84
C ASP A 25 -10.34 -7.80 28.07
N ALA A 26 -11.00 -7.70 29.23
CA ALA A 26 -10.36 -7.33 30.49
C ALA A 26 -9.37 -8.40 30.96
N ALA A 27 -9.76 -9.69 30.94
CA ALA A 27 -8.87 -10.78 31.28
C ALA A 27 -7.63 -10.82 30.36
N ARG A 28 -7.84 -10.63 29.05
CA ARG A 28 -6.77 -10.55 28.05
C ARG A 28 -5.85 -9.35 28.28
N ALA A 29 -6.41 -8.18 28.62
CA ALA A 29 -5.61 -7.00 28.93
C ALA A 29 -4.70 -7.23 30.15
N ILE A 30 -5.17 -7.94 31.17
CA ILE A 30 -4.36 -8.31 32.34
C ILE A 30 -3.25 -9.29 31.94
N LEU A 31 -3.57 -10.31 31.14
CA LEU A 31 -2.58 -11.29 30.66
C LEU A 31 -1.41 -10.62 29.90
N LYS A 32 -1.69 -9.55 29.15
CA LYS A 32 -0.67 -8.77 28.43
C LYS A 32 0.24 -7.92 29.32
N LEU A 33 -0.16 -7.65 30.56
CA LEU A 33 0.59 -6.83 31.52
C LEU A 33 1.46 -7.66 32.48
N ILE A 34 1.14 -8.95 32.64
CA ILE A 34 1.88 -9.82 33.54
C ILE A 34 2.98 -10.58 32.81
N PRO A 35 4.09 -10.94 33.48
CA PRO A 35 5.10 -11.81 32.89
C PRO A 35 4.50 -13.16 32.47
N PRO A 36 5.00 -13.77 31.37
CA PRO A 36 4.60 -15.10 30.95
C PRO A 36 4.71 -16.14 32.08
N ASP A 37 3.77 -17.07 32.12
CA ASP A 37 3.82 -18.19 33.04
C ASP A 37 5.08 -19.04 32.81
N SER A 38 5.79 -19.34 33.88
CA SER A 38 7.05 -20.06 33.82
C SER A 38 6.89 -21.49 33.30
N ALA A 39 5.75 -22.13 33.52
CA ALA A 39 5.52 -23.49 33.02
C ALA A 39 5.26 -23.46 31.50
N THR A 40 4.48 -22.51 30.99
CA THR A 40 4.30 -22.31 29.55
C THR A 40 5.61 -21.97 28.85
N VAL A 41 6.42 -21.07 29.43
CA VAL A 41 7.76 -20.74 28.89
C VAL A 41 8.65 -21.98 28.84
N HIS A 42 8.74 -22.75 29.92
CA HIS A 42 9.54 -23.97 29.95
C HIS A 42 9.06 -24.99 28.93
N ARG A 43 7.74 -25.18 28.79
CA ARG A 43 7.17 -26.12 27.80
C ARG A 43 7.48 -25.70 26.36
N LEU A 44 7.44 -24.41 26.04
CA LEU A 44 7.82 -23.90 24.72
C LEU A 44 9.34 -24.03 24.47
N GLN A 45 10.16 -23.78 25.50
CA GLN A 45 11.61 -24.01 25.44
C GLN A 45 11.97 -25.48 25.23
N VAL A 46 11.21 -26.42 25.81
CA VAL A 46 11.39 -27.85 25.53
C VAL A 46 10.93 -28.20 24.12
N LEU A 47 9.77 -27.69 23.68
CA LEU A 47 9.21 -28.02 22.37
C LEU A 47 10.07 -27.52 21.20
N PHE A 48 10.63 -26.31 21.34
CA PHE A 48 11.42 -25.66 20.29
C PHE A 48 12.93 -25.61 20.59
N GLY A 49 13.39 -26.14 21.73
CA GLY A 49 14.79 -26.18 22.14
C GLY A 49 15.48 -27.51 21.89
N ASP A 50 16.74 -27.61 22.31
CA ASP A 50 17.48 -28.87 22.26
C ASP A 50 16.93 -29.87 23.29
N SER A 51 16.78 -31.13 22.87
CA SER A 51 16.15 -32.26 23.58
C SER A 51 16.87 -32.71 24.87
N SER A 52 17.85 -31.94 25.34
CA SER A 52 18.64 -32.19 26.54
C SER A 52 17.95 -31.74 27.84
N ILE A 53 16.83 -31.03 27.76
CA ILE A 53 16.04 -30.60 28.92
C ILE A 53 15.12 -31.74 29.36
N SER A 54 15.45 -32.39 30.47
CA SER A 54 14.62 -33.41 31.12
C SER A 54 13.34 -32.78 31.70
N VAL A 55 12.18 -33.39 31.47
CA VAL A 55 10.89 -32.91 31.99
C VAL A 55 10.18 -34.01 32.79
N ASP A 56 9.43 -33.59 33.83
CA ASP A 56 8.35 -34.40 34.41
C ASP A 56 7.18 -34.53 33.42
N ASP A 57 6.55 -35.72 33.39
CA ASP A 57 5.53 -36.16 32.43
C ASP A 57 4.21 -35.33 32.54
N PRO A 58 3.52 -34.95 31.45
CA PRO A 58 3.77 -35.25 30.04
C PRO A 58 4.57 -34.20 29.24
N GLN A 59 5.39 -34.69 28.31
CA GLN A 59 6.16 -33.86 27.38
C GLN A 59 5.25 -32.96 26.52
N PRO A 60 5.66 -31.71 26.25
CA PRO A 60 4.91 -30.80 25.39
C PRO A 60 4.96 -31.29 23.93
N THR A 61 3.80 -31.38 23.30
CA THR A 61 3.66 -31.67 21.86
C THR A 61 2.99 -30.50 21.15
N VAL A 62 3.16 -30.43 19.83
CA VAL A 62 2.49 -29.45 18.98
C VAL A 62 0.98 -29.47 19.17
N GLU A 63 0.36 -30.66 19.09
CA GLU A 63 -1.07 -30.85 19.32
C GLU A 63 -1.54 -30.31 20.69
N ASN A 64 -0.84 -30.66 21.77
CA ASN A 64 -1.25 -30.25 23.12
C ASN A 64 -1.02 -28.75 23.39
N MET A 65 -0.13 -28.10 22.65
CA MET A 65 0.19 -26.68 22.82
C MET A 65 -0.66 -25.78 21.92
N PHE A 66 -0.94 -26.19 20.68
CA PHE A 66 -1.51 -25.29 19.67
C PHE A 66 -2.81 -25.79 19.03
N PHE A 67 -3.21 -27.04 19.26
CA PHE A 67 -4.45 -27.63 18.75
C PHE A 67 -5.30 -28.24 19.87
N CYS A 68 -5.13 -27.77 21.11
CA CYS A 68 -5.96 -28.20 22.23
C CYS A 68 -7.36 -27.57 22.17
N ASP A 69 -8.29 -28.11 22.96
CA ASP A 69 -9.70 -27.71 22.92
C ASP A 69 -9.98 -26.28 23.41
N SER A 70 -9.04 -25.63 24.12
CA SER A 70 -9.21 -24.30 24.71
C SER A 70 -8.60 -23.20 23.81
N PRO A 71 -9.43 -22.38 23.13
CA PRO A 71 -8.95 -21.30 22.26
C PRO A 71 -8.08 -20.26 22.98
N SER A 72 -8.44 -19.92 24.22
CA SER A 72 -7.73 -18.93 25.05
C SER A 72 -6.33 -19.44 25.41
N GLN A 73 -6.20 -20.73 25.73
CA GLN A 73 -4.89 -21.34 25.99
C GLN A 73 -4.01 -21.37 24.74
N VAL A 74 -4.58 -21.71 23.58
CA VAL A 74 -3.85 -21.68 22.30
C VAL A 74 -3.36 -20.27 21.99
N LEU A 75 -4.23 -19.25 22.11
CA LEU A 75 -3.87 -17.85 21.91
C LEU A 75 -2.73 -17.44 22.85
N TYR A 76 -2.83 -17.75 24.13
CA TYR A 76 -1.78 -17.44 25.10
C TYR A 76 -0.46 -18.11 24.75
N ASN A 77 -0.47 -19.39 24.37
CA ASN A 77 0.75 -20.10 23.98
C ASN A 77 1.41 -19.46 22.77
N LEU A 78 0.63 -18.94 21.81
CA LEU A 78 1.13 -18.20 20.66
C LEU A 78 1.73 -16.85 21.07
N GLU A 79 1.06 -16.09 21.94
CA GLU A 79 1.56 -14.80 22.44
C GLU A 79 2.86 -14.98 23.25
N VAL A 80 2.95 -16.02 24.08
CA VAL A 80 4.19 -16.36 24.81
C VAL A 80 5.29 -16.80 23.83
N LEU A 81 4.98 -17.64 22.83
CA LEU A 81 5.95 -18.02 21.81
C LEU A 81 6.51 -16.78 21.08
N TYR A 82 5.63 -15.86 20.66
CA TYR A 82 6.06 -14.62 20.01
C TYR A 82 6.88 -13.74 20.96
N ALA A 83 6.54 -13.66 22.24
CA ALA A 83 7.31 -12.92 23.24
C ALA A 83 8.71 -13.53 23.52
N LEU A 84 8.88 -14.84 23.34
CA LEU A 84 10.19 -15.50 23.41
C LEU A 84 11.03 -15.24 22.15
N LEU A 85 10.40 -15.18 20.98
CA LEU A 85 11.06 -14.88 19.72
C LEU A 85 11.43 -13.39 19.58
N MET A 86 10.53 -12.50 20.00
CA MET A 86 10.60 -11.05 19.84
C MET A 86 10.27 -10.35 21.17
N PRO A 87 11.10 -10.50 22.21
CA PRO A 87 10.84 -9.90 23.52
C PRO A 87 10.86 -8.37 23.45
N ALA A 88 9.84 -7.71 23.99
CA ALA A 88 9.68 -6.26 23.88
C ALA A 88 10.85 -5.44 24.46
N ALA A 89 11.63 -5.99 25.40
CA ALA A 89 12.74 -5.30 26.04
C ALA A 89 14.04 -5.37 25.24
N ASP A 90 14.50 -6.57 24.89
CA ASP A 90 15.75 -6.78 24.16
C ASP A 90 15.71 -8.02 23.25
N PRO A 91 15.19 -7.85 22.02
CA PRO A 91 15.10 -8.87 20.98
C PRO A 91 16.45 -9.40 20.47
N LEU A 92 17.53 -8.65 20.67
CA LEU A 92 18.88 -8.99 20.22
C LEU A 92 19.74 -9.56 21.36
N SER A 93 19.15 -9.77 22.54
CA SER A 93 19.84 -10.38 23.68
C SER A 93 20.28 -11.81 23.38
N ASP A 94 21.37 -12.26 24.02
CA ASP A 94 21.90 -13.62 23.86
C ASP A 94 20.84 -14.71 24.12
N LYS A 95 19.97 -14.48 25.10
CA LYS A 95 18.87 -15.41 25.45
C LYS A 95 17.81 -15.49 24.36
N ALA A 96 17.43 -14.35 23.78
CA ALA A 96 16.46 -14.32 22.69
C ALA A 96 17.06 -14.98 21.44
N PHE A 97 18.32 -14.65 21.13
CA PHE A 97 19.07 -15.23 20.03
C PHE A 97 19.18 -16.76 20.12
N GLU A 98 19.49 -17.30 21.31
CA GLU A 98 19.53 -18.75 21.53
C GLU A 98 18.18 -19.41 21.22
N PHE A 99 17.07 -18.83 21.70
CA PHE A 99 15.74 -19.36 21.42
C PHE A 99 15.35 -19.22 19.94
N GLN A 100 15.65 -18.09 19.30
CA GLN A 100 15.41 -17.86 17.86
C GLN A 100 16.15 -18.89 17.00
N MET A 101 17.42 -19.18 17.32
CA MET A 101 18.24 -20.17 16.62
C MET A 101 17.69 -21.58 16.79
N ASN A 102 17.30 -21.94 18.02
CA ASN A 102 16.70 -23.24 18.30
C ASN A 102 15.37 -23.41 17.60
N PHE A 103 14.52 -22.37 17.60
CA PHE A 103 13.26 -22.35 16.87
C PHE A 103 13.45 -22.60 15.38
N LEU A 104 14.39 -21.89 14.71
CA LEU A 104 14.67 -22.08 13.28
C LEU A 104 15.06 -23.54 12.97
N ARG A 105 15.85 -24.16 13.84
CA ARG A 105 16.37 -25.52 13.66
C ARG A 105 15.35 -26.61 13.98
N CYS A 106 14.32 -26.29 14.76
CA CYS A 106 13.34 -27.24 15.24
C CYS A 106 12.40 -27.71 14.11
N THR A 107 12.21 -29.02 13.97
CA THR A 107 11.28 -29.59 13.00
C THR A 107 9.83 -29.19 13.26
N ALA A 108 9.48 -28.88 14.50
CA ALA A 108 8.16 -28.42 14.88
C ALA A 108 7.85 -26.99 14.37
N ALA A 109 8.85 -26.17 14.01
CA ALA A 109 8.61 -24.78 13.61
C ALA A 109 7.75 -24.64 12.35
N HIS A 110 7.72 -25.66 11.49
CA HIS A 110 6.84 -25.68 10.32
C HIS A 110 5.35 -25.57 10.67
N VAL A 111 4.96 -25.98 11.89
CA VAL A 111 3.56 -25.90 12.36
C VAL A 111 2.98 -24.49 12.25
N ILE A 112 3.80 -23.45 12.41
CA ILE A 112 3.30 -22.07 12.33
C ILE A 112 2.72 -21.77 10.95
N LEU A 113 3.32 -22.29 9.88
CA LEU A 113 2.76 -22.20 8.53
C LEU A 113 1.53 -23.11 8.36
N GLU A 114 1.55 -24.29 8.97
CA GLU A 114 0.41 -25.22 8.96
C GLU A 114 -0.84 -24.66 9.66
N MET A 115 -0.70 -23.79 10.67
CA MET A 115 -1.84 -23.12 11.33
C MET A 115 -2.63 -22.23 10.37
N LEU A 116 -2.03 -21.76 9.28
CA LEU A 116 -2.71 -20.97 8.25
C LEU A 116 -3.52 -21.87 7.30
N THR A 117 -3.09 -23.11 7.08
CA THR A 117 -3.67 -24.01 6.06
C THR A 117 -4.58 -25.09 6.64
N LYS A 118 -4.39 -25.47 7.91
CA LYS A 118 -5.18 -26.52 8.56
C LYS A 118 -6.57 -26.01 8.95
N ASN A 119 -7.60 -26.71 8.47
CA ASN A 119 -9.01 -26.40 8.76
C ASN A 119 -9.42 -26.64 10.24
N ASN A 120 -8.55 -27.25 11.07
CA ASN A 120 -8.81 -27.54 12.48
C ASN A 120 -8.13 -26.56 13.44
N PHE A 121 -7.55 -25.47 12.95
CA PHE A 121 -6.97 -24.44 13.82
C PHE A 121 -8.08 -23.55 14.39
N LEU A 122 -8.22 -23.54 15.73
CA LEU A 122 -9.21 -22.73 16.46
C LEU A 122 -10.68 -22.84 15.96
N PRO A 123 -11.24 -24.05 15.77
CA PRO A 123 -12.55 -24.22 15.12
C PRO A 123 -13.70 -23.66 15.98
N LYS A 124 -13.57 -23.73 17.31
CA LYS A 124 -14.57 -23.28 18.30
C LYS A 124 -14.36 -21.84 18.79
N ALA A 125 -13.32 -21.15 18.31
CA ALA A 125 -12.95 -19.83 18.81
C ALA A 125 -13.90 -18.73 18.33
N ASP A 126 -14.17 -17.75 19.20
CA ASP A 126 -14.84 -16.51 18.81
C ASP A 126 -13.97 -15.65 17.87
N VAL A 127 -14.58 -14.65 17.22
CA VAL A 127 -13.87 -13.81 16.23
C VAL A 127 -12.70 -13.05 16.84
N ALA A 128 -12.88 -12.52 18.05
CA ALA A 128 -11.84 -11.73 18.73
C ALA A 128 -10.59 -12.58 19.01
N THR A 129 -10.77 -13.82 19.44
CA THR A 129 -9.70 -14.78 19.68
C THR A 129 -9.06 -15.22 18.37
N LYS A 130 -9.86 -15.49 17.33
CA LYS A 130 -9.33 -15.77 15.98
C LYS A 130 -8.46 -14.63 15.45
N ARG A 131 -8.94 -13.37 15.54
CA ARG A 131 -8.17 -12.18 15.13
C ARG A 131 -6.82 -12.12 15.82
N SER A 132 -6.81 -12.24 17.15
CA SER A 132 -5.60 -12.16 17.97
C SER A 132 -4.63 -13.30 17.66
N ALA A 133 -5.15 -14.52 17.47
CA ALA A 133 -4.35 -15.69 17.17
C ALA A 133 -3.72 -15.59 15.77
N TYR A 134 -4.53 -15.28 14.74
CA TYR A 134 -4.02 -15.12 13.38
C TYR A 134 -3.03 -13.96 13.26
N LEU A 135 -3.27 -12.83 13.94
CA LEU A 135 -2.29 -11.74 13.98
C LEU A 135 -0.94 -12.22 14.54
N THR A 136 -0.97 -13.01 15.62
CA THR A 136 0.24 -13.54 16.24
C THR A 136 0.94 -14.57 15.36
N VAL A 137 0.17 -15.49 14.74
CA VAL A 137 0.70 -16.46 13.77
C VAL A 137 1.36 -15.75 12.59
N LEU A 138 0.71 -14.74 12.01
CA LEU A 138 1.24 -13.96 10.90
C LEU A 138 2.56 -13.25 11.28
N LYS A 139 2.66 -12.67 12.47
CA LYS A 139 3.91 -12.06 12.96
C LYS A 139 5.04 -13.07 13.08
N ILE A 140 4.75 -14.27 13.59
CA ILE A 140 5.75 -15.35 13.66
C ILE A 140 6.11 -15.84 12.24
N CYS A 141 5.15 -15.98 11.34
CA CYS A 141 5.40 -16.30 9.92
C CYS A 141 6.30 -15.23 9.27
N LYS A 142 6.04 -13.94 9.50
CA LYS A 142 6.84 -12.84 8.95
C LYS A 142 8.29 -12.96 9.38
N LEU A 143 8.55 -13.19 10.67
CA LEU A 143 9.88 -13.42 11.20
C LEU A 143 10.53 -14.66 10.58
N LEU A 144 9.84 -15.80 10.60
CA LEU A 144 10.35 -17.08 10.10
C LEU A 144 10.73 -16.99 8.62
N LEU A 145 9.83 -16.48 7.77
CA LEU A 145 10.07 -16.34 6.34
C LEU A 145 11.18 -15.31 6.07
N SER A 146 11.26 -14.22 6.84
CA SER A 146 12.36 -13.25 6.70
C SER A 146 13.71 -13.88 7.02
N VAL A 147 13.81 -14.67 8.10
CA VAL A 147 15.02 -15.43 8.44
C VAL A 147 15.38 -16.39 7.31
N LEU A 148 14.41 -17.17 6.81
CA LEU A 148 14.64 -18.11 5.70
C LEU A 148 15.13 -17.40 4.43
N GLY A 149 14.56 -16.24 4.08
CA GLY A 149 15.00 -15.44 2.95
C GLY A 149 16.45 -14.98 3.07
N HIS A 150 16.85 -14.49 4.25
CA HIS A 150 18.23 -14.11 4.51
C HIS A 150 19.18 -15.31 4.49
N VAL A 151 18.81 -16.45 5.07
CA VAL A 151 19.60 -17.69 5.00
C VAL A 151 19.79 -18.12 3.55
N MET A 152 18.70 -18.17 2.76
CA MET A 152 18.75 -18.50 1.34
C MET A 152 19.69 -17.57 0.58
N TYR A 153 19.56 -16.27 0.77
CA TYR A 153 20.44 -15.30 0.12
C TYR A 153 21.91 -15.53 0.46
N ARG A 154 22.25 -15.71 1.75
CA ARG A 154 23.64 -15.93 2.19
C ARG A 154 24.22 -17.21 1.63
N CYS A 155 23.47 -18.31 1.63
CA CYS A 155 23.93 -19.59 1.08
C CYS A 155 24.01 -19.60 -0.46
N LEU A 156 23.14 -18.87 -1.15
CA LEU A 156 23.10 -18.82 -2.62
C LEU A 156 24.09 -17.79 -3.21
N GLU A 157 24.48 -16.74 -2.47
CA GLU A 157 25.46 -15.73 -2.91
C GLU A 157 26.85 -16.34 -3.17
N GLU A 158 27.22 -17.40 -2.44
CA GLU A 158 28.49 -18.11 -2.61
C GLU A 158 28.53 -18.99 -3.88
N SER A 159 27.37 -19.22 -4.50
CA SER A 159 27.22 -20.04 -5.71
C SER A 159 27.45 -19.19 -6.97
N SER A 160 28.28 -19.65 -7.92
CA SER A 160 28.44 -18.98 -9.22
C SER A 160 27.19 -19.17 -10.09
N MET A 161 26.18 -18.30 -9.89
CA MET A 161 24.87 -18.43 -10.52
C MET A 161 24.77 -17.71 -11.87
N PRO A 162 23.98 -18.23 -12.82
CA PRO A 162 23.71 -17.56 -14.10
C PRO A 162 22.97 -16.24 -13.90
N GLY A 163 23.35 -15.21 -14.68
CA GLY A 163 22.68 -13.91 -14.71
C GLY A 163 21.28 -13.95 -15.34
N ASP A 164 20.69 -12.78 -15.54
CA ASP A 164 19.38 -12.64 -16.19
C ASP A 164 19.39 -13.30 -17.58
N GLN A 165 18.29 -13.98 -17.91
CA GLN A 165 18.13 -14.71 -19.17
C GLN A 165 17.17 -13.95 -20.10
N GLU A 166 17.59 -13.71 -21.33
CA GLU A 166 16.70 -13.22 -22.39
C GLU A 166 15.91 -14.39 -22.97
N CYS A 167 14.59 -14.34 -22.82
CA CYS A 167 13.70 -15.30 -23.46
C CYS A 167 13.54 -15.00 -24.96
N PRO A 168 13.23 -16.01 -25.81
CA PRO A 168 13.05 -15.84 -27.26
C PRO A 168 12.02 -14.77 -27.67
N ASP A 169 11.06 -14.45 -26.79
CA ASP A 169 10.02 -13.44 -27.00
C ASP A 169 10.47 -12.00 -26.63
N GLY A 170 11.76 -11.78 -26.33
CA GLY A 170 12.32 -10.49 -25.92
C GLY A 170 12.00 -10.10 -24.47
N MET A 171 11.40 -11.00 -23.70
CA MET A 171 11.17 -10.82 -22.26
C MET A 171 12.44 -11.16 -21.48
N VAL A 172 12.81 -10.31 -20.50
CA VAL A 172 13.92 -10.59 -19.58
C VAL A 172 13.38 -11.37 -18.39
N GLN A 173 13.88 -12.60 -18.20
CA GLN A 173 13.65 -13.38 -17.00
C GLN A 173 14.76 -13.06 -16.00
N ARG A 174 14.39 -12.43 -14.89
CA ARG A 174 15.33 -12.04 -13.83
C ARG A 174 15.75 -13.26 -13.02
N CYS A 175 17.03 -13.29 -12.63
CA CYS A 175 17.56 -14.33 -11.76
C CYS A 175 16.83 -14.31 -10.39
N PRO A 176 16.25 -15.44 -9.91
CA PRO A 176 15.54 -15.48 -8.63
C PRO A 176 16.38 -14.98 -7.45
N VAL A 177 17.70 -15.20 -7.47
CA VAL A 177 18.62 -14.76 -6.40
C VAL A 177 18.83 -13.24 -6.43
N SER A 178 18.92 -12.62 -7.62
CA SER A 178 19.04 -11.16 -7.72
C SER A 178 17.76 -10.47 -7.28
N VAL A 179 16.61 -11.05 -7.64
CA VAL A 179 15.28 -10.64 -7.17
C VAL A 179 15.18 -10.76 -5.66
N LEU A 180 15.59 -11.90 -5.08
CA LEU A 180 15.62 -12.11 -3.62
C LEU A 180 16.50 -11.06 -2.92
N LYS A 181 17.70 -10.78 -3.43
CA LYS A 181 18.58 -9.73 -2.89
C LYS A 181 17.91 -8.37 -2.88
N HIS A 182 17.31 -7.98 -4.01
CA HIS A 182 16.59 -6.72 -4.14
C HIS A 182 15.39 -6.66 -3.20
N ALA A 183 14.65 -7.77 -3.09
CA ALA A 183 13.50 -7.89 -2.20
C ALA A 183 13.88 -7.67 -0.74
N LEU A 184 14.91 -8.39 -0.27
CA LEU A 184 15.34 -8.32 1.12
C LEU A 184 15.84 -6.91 1.50
N ALA A 185 16.24 -6.06 0.56
CA ALA A 185 16.58 -4.67 0.84
C ALA A 185 15.38 -3.80 1.27
N SER A 186 14.16 -4.19 0.88
CA SER A 186 12.94 -3.39 1.09
C SER A 186 11.82 -4.12 1.84
N VAL A 187 11.89 -5.46 1.92
CA VAL A 187 10.90 -6.35 2.52
C VAL A 187 11.56 -7.21 3.60
N PRO A 188 11.03 -7.26 4.84
CA PRO A 188 9.95 -6.43 5.38
C PRO A 188 10.28 -4.92 5.40
N ASN A 189 9.29 -4.05 5.58
CA ASN A 189 9.45 -2.60 5.45
C ASN A 189 10.55 -2.05 6.39
N VAL A 190 11.53 -1.34 5.83
CA VAL A 190 12.73 -0.86 6.56
C VAL A 190 12.38 0.06 7.73
N SER A 191 11.33 0.88 7.60
CA SER A 191 10.97 1.88 8.60
C SER A 191 10.17 1.29 9.76
N THR A 192 9.23 0.38 9.45
CA THR A 192 8.32 -0.19 10.46
C THR A 192 8.85 -1.49 11.06
N GLU A 193 9.62 -2.27 10.30
CA GLU A 193 10.12 -3.61 10.68
C GLU A 193 11.63 -3.62 10.93
N PHE A 194 12.23 -2.47 11.26
CA PHE A 194 13.69 -2.34 11.50
C PHE A 194 14.23 -3.43 12.44
N MET A 195 13.52 -3.68 13.54
CA MET A 195 13.98 -4.57 14.58
C MET A 195 13.81 -6.05 14.16
N LEU A 196 12.69 -6.41 13.53
CA LEU A 196 12.49 -7.74 12.94
C LEU A 196 13.55 -8.06 11.89
N ARG A 197 13.92 -7.09 11.05
CA ARG A 197 14.98 -7.24 10.05
C ARG A 197 16.33 -7.51 10.70
N ASN A 198 16.69 -6.80 11.76
CA ASN A 198 17.96 -7.03 12.46
C ASN A 198 18.03 -8.42 13.09
N VAL A 199 16.94 -8.86 13.74
CA VAL A 199 16.84 -10.23 14.27
C VAL A 199 16.97 -11.25 13.14
N ALA A 200 16.24 -11.06 12.03
CA ALA A 200 16.28 -11.96 10.89
C ALA A 200 17.69 -12.09 10.29
N CYS A 201 18.38 -10.96 10.08
CA CYS A 201 19.77 -10.95 9.62
C CYS A 201 20.71 -11.65 10.60
N GLN A 202 20.65 -11.32 11.89
CA GLN A 202 21.54 -11.90 12.90
C GLN A 202 21.40 -13.43 12.99
N VAL A 203 20.17 -13.92 13.02
CA VAL A 203 19.89 -15.36 13.06
C VAL A 203 20.35 -16.03 11.77
N ALA A 204 20.09 -15.42 10.61
CA ALA A 204 20.48 -15.96 9.32
C ALA A 204 22.00 -16.04 9.14
N ASP A 205 22.73 -14.97 9.47
CA ASP A 205 24.19 -14.92 9.36
C ASP A 205 24.84 -15.97 10.25
N SER A 206 24.45 -16.04 11.53
CA SER A 206 25.01 -17.04 12.44
C SER A 206 24.62 -18.47 12.06
N TYR A 207 23.43 -18.69 11.50
CA TYR A 207 23.04 -20.01 11.03
C TYR A 207 23.91 -20.44 9.86
N ALA A 208 24.08 -19.57 8.86
CA ALA A 208 24.90 -19.82 7.68
C ALA A 208 26.36 -20.11 8.06
N ASP A 209 26.96 -19.31 8.95
CA ASP A 209 28.34 -19.50 9.41
C ASP A 209 28.54 -20.85 10.11
N ARG A 210 27.58 -21.28 10.95
CA ARG A 210 27.65 -22.57 11.67
C ARG A 210 27.43 -23.77 10.75
N VAL A 211 26.58 -23.64 9.73
CA VAL A 211 26.44 -24.65 8.68
C VAL A 211 27.74 -24.77 7.87
N ALA A 212 28.35 -23.65 7.47
CA ALA A 212 29.62 -23.63 6.77
C ALA A 212 30.77 -24.23 7.60
N ALA A 213 30.75 -24.03 8.92
CA ALA A 213 31.69 -24.64 9.86
C ALA A 213 31.43 -26.14 10.12
N GLY A 214 30.32 -26.71 9.61
CA GLY A 214 29.92 -28.10 9.84
C GLY A 214 29.42 -28.38 11.26
N GLU A 215 29.08 -27.34 12.04
CA GLU A 215 28.55 -27.48 13.40
C GLU A 215 27.08 -27.92 13.39
N TYR A 216 26.35 -27.58 12.33
CA TYR A 216 24.94 -27.92 12.14
C TYR A 216 24.72 -28.86 10.96
N GLY A 217 23.85 -29.85 11.18
CA GLY A 217 23.33 -30.71 10.11
C GLY A 217 22.22 -30.04 9.30
N GLU A 218 21.70 -30.76 8.31
CA GLU A 218 20.59 -30.29 7.48
C GLU A 218 19.34 -30.03 8.33
N CYS A 219 18.87 -28.78 8.36
CA CYS A 219 17.56 -28.43 8.90
C CYS A 219 16.50 -28.63 7.80
N PRO A 220 15.45 -29.46 8.02
CA PRO A 220 14.45 -29.74 6.99
C PRO A 220 13.73 -28.48 6.48
N LEU A 221 13.45 -27.52 7.37
CA LEU A 221 12.79 -26.26 7.02
C LEU A 221 13.66 -25.42 6.08
N VAL A 222 14.95 -25.30 6.39
CA VAL A 222 15.91 -24.57 5.55
C VAL A 222 16.16 -25.31 4.23
N ALA A 223 16.27 -26.64 4.26
CA ALA A 223 16.44 -27.44 3.04
C ALA A 223 15.25 -27.26 2.07
N ALA A 224 14.02 -27.31 2.58
CA ALA A 224 12.83 -27.08 1.77
C ALA A 224 12.73 -25.62 1.27
N ALA A 225 13.16 -24.63 2.07
CA ALA A 225 13.26 -23.25 1.61
C ALA A 225 14.30 -23.08 0.48
N MET A 226 15.47 -23.72 0.58
CA MET A 226 16.51 -23.71 -0.47
C MET A 226 16.03 -24.35 -1.78
N MET A 227 15.05 -25.25 -1.70
CA MET A 227 14.35 -25.84 -2.86
C MET A 227 13.17 -25.00 -3.35
N TRP A 228 12.91 -23.82 -2.77
CA TRP A 228 11.78 -22.94 -3.09
C TRP A 228 10.41 -23.58 -2.87
N GLU A 229 10.32 -24.55 -1.94
CA GLU A 229 9.07 -25.27 -1.64
C GLU A 229 8.29 -24.64 -0.47
N ILE A 230 8.95 -23.79 0.33
CA ILE A 230 8.38 -23.12 1.49
C ILE A 230 8.52 -21.59 1.34
N PRO A 231 7.44 -20.82 1.51
CA PRO A 231 6.08 -21.26 1.83
C PRO A 231 5.36 -21.85 0.59
N GLY A 232 4.67 -22.97 0.78
CA GLY A 232 3.94 -23.61 -0.32
C GLY A 232 2.74 -22.77 -0.82
N ALA A 233 2.27 -23.06 -2.03
CA ALA A 233 1.17 -22.34 -2.66
C ALA A 233 -0.12 -22.29 -1.82
N ASP A 234 -0.41 -23.34 -1.05
CA ASP A 234 -1.58 -23.36 -0.16
C ASP A 234 -1.43 -22.39 1.03
N THR A 235 -0.22 -22.20 1.54
CA THR A 235 0.06 -21.20 2.57
C THR A 235 -0.16 -19.79 2.00
N ILE A 236 0.34 -19.52 0.79
CA ILE A 236 0.14 -18.24 0.10
C ILE A 236 -1.36 -17.97 -0.12
N ARG A 237 -2.12 -18.96 -0.59
CA ARG A 237 -3.58 -18.83 -0.76
C ARG A 237 -4.30 -18.62 0.57
N ALA A 238 -3.87 -19.27 1.64
CA ALA A 238 -4.42 -19.07 2.97
C ALA A 238 -4.19 -17.63 3.48
N VAL A 239 -2.99 -17.08 3.27
CA VAL A 239 -2.67 -15.69 3.61
C VAL A 239 -3.53 -14.71 2.79
N ILE A 240 -3.71 -14.96 1.48
CA ILE A 240 -4.62 -14.16 0.63
C ILE A 240 -6.05 -14.19 1.19
N ARG A 241 -6.58 -15.37 1.51
CA ARG A 241 -7.93 -15.52 2.09
C ARG A 241 -8.05 -14.78 3.42
N LEU A 242 -7.03 -14.83 4.27
CA LEU A 242 -7.01 -14.17 5.56
C LEU A 242 -6.98 -12.64 5.42
N ALA A 243 -6.14 -12.10 4.53
CA ALA A 243 -6.12 -10.68 4.19
C ALA A 243 -7.48 -10.21 3.64
N TRP A 244 -8.07 -11.00 2.75
CA TRP A 244 -9.35 -10.66 2.13
C TRP A 244 -10.52 -10.74 3.12
N ALA A 245 -10.58 -11.77 3.96
CA ALA A 245 -11.63 -11.92 4.97
C ALA A 245 -11.57 -10.79 6.02
N SER A 246 -10.35 -10.45 6.48
CA SER A 246 -10.14 -9.39 7.46
C SER A 246 -10.45 -7.99 6.91
N CYS A 247 -10.19 -7.73 5.62
CA CYS A 247 -10.57 -6.49 4.96
C CYS A 247 -12.06 -6.13 5.12
N PHE A 248 -12.95 -7.12 5.12
CA PHE A 248 -14.40 -6.93 5.29
C PHE A 248 -14.91 -7.27 6.70
N GLY A 249 -14.02 -7.53 7.66
CA GLY A 249 -14.36 -7.89 9.04
C GLY A 249 -14.98 -9.29 9.21
N ASN A 250 -14.81 -10.18 8.22
CA ASN A 250 -15.50 -11.46 8.13
C ASN A 250 -14.55 -12.66 8.26
N LEU A 251 -13.70 -12.68 9.30
CA LEU A 251 -12.79 -13.82 9.58
C LEU A 251 -13.50 -15.18 9.81
N HIS A 252 -14.82 -15.20 9.95
CA HIS A 252 -15.59 -16.44 9.99
C HIS A 252 -15.63 -17.19 8.65
N LEU A 253 -15.49 -16.49 7.52
CA LEU A 253 -15.68 -17.03 6.18
C LEU A 253 -14.36 -17.55 5.58
N GLN A 254 -13.60 -18.41 6.25
CA GLN A 254 -12.32 -18.89 5.70
C GLN A 254 -12.43 -19.87 4.51
N ASP A 255 -13.66 -20.25 4.14
CA ASP A 255 -13.97 -21.19 3.07
C ASP A 255 -14.13 -20.55 1.68
N HIS A 256 -14.19 -21.41 0.66
CA HIS A 256 -14.35 -21.08 -0.77
C HIS A 256 -15.53 -20.15 -1.12
N ASP A 257 -16.46 -19.88 -0.19
CA ASP A 257 -17.63 -19.03 -0.39
C ASP A 257 -17.32 -17.52 -0.40
N LEU A 258 -16.17 -17.08 0.12
CA LEU A 258 -15.68 -15.68 0.01
C LEU A 258 -15.68 -15.20 -1.45
N PHE A 259 -15.32 -16.08 -2.38
CA PHE A 259 -15.13 -15.73 -3.77
C PHE A 259 -16.46 -15.45 -4.49
N ASN A 260 -17.57 -16.01 -3.99
CA ASN A 260 -18.89 -15.92 -4.61
C ASN A 260 -19.81 -14.90 -3.94
N GLN A 261 -19.56 -14.52 -2.68
CA GLN A 261 -20.40 -13.55 -1.98
C GLN A 261 -20.02 -12.10 -2.34
N GLN A 262 -21.05 -11.27 -2.55
CA GLN A 262 -20.91 -9.82 -2.50
C GLN A 262 -20.62 -9.47 -1.03
N LEU A 263 -19.34 -9.39 -0.68
CA LEU A 263 -18.91 -8.88 0.62
C LEU A 263 -19.46 -7.45 0.73
N GLY A 264 -20.42 -7.27 1.63
CA GLY A 264 -21.16 -6.03 1.84
C GLY A 264 -20.32 -4.95 2.54
N ASP A 265 -20.94 -3.79 2.79
CA ASP A 265 -20.34 -2.59 3.39
C ASP A 265 -19.88 -2.74 4.87
N SER A 266 -19.57 -3.95 5.34
CA SER A 266 -19.13 -4.17 6.72
C SER A 266 -17.79 -3.49 6.98
N GLN A 267 -17.77 -2.67 8.04
CA GLN A 267 -16.57 -1.95 8.46
C GLN A 267 -15.68 -2.87 9.29
N PRO A 268 -14.40 -3.05 8.93
CA PRO A 268 -13.48 -3.86 9.71
C PRO A 268 -13.18 -3.21 11.07
N SER A 269 -13.06 -4.02 12.12
CA SER A 269 -12.60 -3.55 13.43
C SER A 269 -11.12 -3.17 13.40
N PRO A 270 -10.59 -2.44 14.41
CA PRO A 270 -9.16 -2.14 14.49
C PRO A 270 -8.27 -3.38 14.42
N ASP A 271 -8.68 -4.49 15.04
CA ASP A 271 -7.93 -5.75 15.00
C ASP A 271 -7.99 -6.41 13.63
N ASP A 272 -9.11 -6.33 12.92
CA ASP A 272 -9.22 -6.81 11.53
C ASP A 272 -8.26 -6.04 10.61
N ILE A 273 -8.14 -4.72 10.79
CA ILE A 273 -7.19 -3.89 10.04
C ILE A 273 -5.75 -4.35 10.30
N LEU A 274 -5.39 -4.66 11.55
CA LEU A 274 -4.06 -5.16 11.89
C LEU A 274 -3.80 -6.52 11.25
N VAL A 275 -4.75 -7.46 11.32
CA VAL A 275 -4.64 -8.77 10.67
C VAL A 275 -4.47 -8.61 9.16
N CYS A 276 -5.27 -7.75 8.52
CA CYS A 276 -5.20 -7.52 7.08
C CYS A 276 -3.84 -6.97 6.66
N LYS A 277 -3.33 -5.96 7.37
CA LYS A 277 -2.03 -5.34 7.07
C LYS A 277 -0.89 -6.33 7.25
N GLU A 278 -0.87 -7.05 8.37
CA GLU A 278 0.15 -8.05 8.65
C GLU A 278 0.11 -9.19 7.61
N ALA A 279 -1.10 -9.62 7.21
CA ALA A 279 -1.27 -10.65 6.17
C ALA A 279 -0.75 -10.18 4.81
N LEU A 280 -0.95 -8.92 4.44
CA LEU A 280 -0.41 -8.36 3.19
C LEU A 280 1.11 -8.30 3.20
N GLU A 281 1.73 -7.93 4.32
CA GLU A 281 3.20 -7.96 4.45
C GLU A 281 3.75 -9.39 4.39
N VAL A 282 3.12 -10.33 5.09
CA VAL A 282 3.49 -11.76 5.04
C VAL A 282 3.32 -12.31 3.63
N LEU A 283 2.27 -11.91 2.90
CA LEU A 283 2.04 -12.30 1.51
C LEU A 283 3.21 -11.86 0.63
N THR A 284 3.65 -10.59 0.76
CA THR A 284 4.80 -10.08 0.01
C THR A 284 6.06 -10.87 0.33
N VAL A 285 6.39 -11.08 1.62
CA VAL A 285 7.57 -11.88 2.03
C VAL A 285 7.46 -13.31 1.49
N ALA A 286 6.29 -13.92 1.54
CA ALA A 286 6.06 -15.28 1.05
C ALA A 286 6.27 -15.40 -0.47
N LEU A 287 5.78 -14.43 -1.24
CA LEU A 287 5.93 -14.42 -2.70
C LEU A 287 7.38 -14.20 -3.14
N VAL A 288 8.19 -13.47 -2.35
CA VAL A 288 9.65 -13.35 -2.58
C VAL A 288 10.32 -14.71 -2.54
N LEU A 289 9.90 -15.59 -1.62
CA LEU A 289 10.46 -16.94 -1.43
C LEU A 289 9.80 -17.98 -2.34
N SER A 290 8.83 -17.59 -3.18
CA SER A 290 8.11 -18.51 -4.07
C SER A 290 7.74 -17.84 -5.39
N PRO A 291 8.73 -17.50 -6.25
CA PRO A 291 8.50 -16.77 -7.50
C PRO A 291 7.54 -17.48 -8.46
N SER A 292 7.59 -18.81 -8.51
CA SER A 292 6.71 -19.64 -9.34
C SER A 292 5.24 -19.51 -8.97
N THR A 293 4.94 -19.30 -7.69
CA THR A 293 3.56 -19.10 -7.22
C THR A 293 3.03 -17.75 -7.65
N LEU A 294 3.87 -16.70 -7.71
CA LEU A 294 3.47 -15.39 -8.21
C LEU A 294 3.04 -15.44 -9.68
N ASP A 295 3.78 -16.17 -10.52
CA ASP A 295 3.45 -16.38 -11.94
C ASP A 295 2.18 -17.24 -12.14
N SER A 296 1.89 -18.15 -11.21
CA SER A 296 0.63 -18.90 -11.21
C SER A 296 -0.53 -18.01 -10.80
N LEU A 297 -0.36 -17.24 -9.73
CA LEU A 297 -1.37 -16.34 -9.17
C LEU A 297 -1.78 -15.27 -10.18
N SER A 298 -0.85 -14.80 -11.02
CA SER A 298 -1.16 -13.80 -12.05
C SER A 298 -2.11 -14.30 -13.15
N LYS A 299 -2.44 -15.59 -13.18
CA LYS A 299 -3.38 -16.20 -14.13
C LYS A 299 -4.73 -16.55 -13.47
N GLU A 300 -4.83 -16.43 -12.15
CA GLU A 300 -6.04 -16.76 -11.40
C GLU A 300 -6.97 -15.55 -11.32
N LYS A 301 -8.23 -15.69 -11.77
CA LYS A 301 -9.27 -14.64 -11.64
C LYS A 301 -9.50 -14.17 -10.20
N MET A 302 -9.19 -15.03 -9.25
CA MET A 302 -9.28 -14.73 -7.83
C MET A 302 -8.35 -13.57 -7.43
N CYS A 303 -7.15 -13.52 -8.03
CA CYS A 303 -6.17 -12.46 -7.83
C CYS A 303 -6.72 -11.10 -8.31
N GLU A 304 -7.38 -11.07 -9.47
CA GLU A 304 -7.99 -9.85 -10.00
C GLU A 304 -9.01 -9.25 -9.03
N LYS A 305 -9.94 -10.08 -8.55
CA LYS A 305 -10.96 -9.63 -7.59
C LYS A 305 -10.33 -9.24 -6.24
N PHE A 306 -9.31 -9.96 -5.77
CA PHE A 306 -8.57 -9.62 -4.55
C PHE A 306 -7.93 -8.23 -4.62
N ILE A 307 -7.29 -7.90 -5.74
CA ILE A 307 -6.63 -6.59 -5.92
C ILE A 307 -7.66 -5.45 -5.90
N ILE A 308 -8.76 -5.59 -6.66
CA ILE A 308 -9.81 -4.57 -6.73
C ILE A 308 -10.53 -4.40 -5.39
N ASP A 309 -10.84 -5.51 -4.72
CA ASP A 309 -11.53 -5.46 -3.44
C ASP A 309 -10.70 -4.72 -2.38
N LEU A 310 -9.38 -4.95 -2.33
CA LEU A 310 -8.51 -4.33 -1.33
C LEU A 310 -8.15 -2.87 -1.64
N VAL A 311 -7.91 -2.52 -2.91
CA VAL A 311 -7.42 -1.18 -3.27
C VAL A 311 -8.56 -0.19 -3.55
N LEU A 312 -9.77 -0.69 -3.85
CA LEU A 312 -10.91 0.17 -4.23
C LEU A 312 -12.16 -0.07 -3.37
N ARG A 313 -12.64 -1.33 -3.25
CA ARG A 313 -13.92 -1.60 -2.57
C ARG A 313 -13.82 -1.58 -1.04
N CYS A 314 -12.63 -1.75 -0.48
CA CYS A 314 -12.41 -1.64 0.95
C CYS A 314 -12.71 -0.22 1.44
N ASN A 315 -13.61 -0.09 2.41
CA ASN A 315 -13.97 1.21 2.99
C ASN A 315 -12.91 1.76 3.97
N ASN A 316 -11.93 0.94 4.38
CA ASN A 316 -10.88 1.37 5.27
C ASN A 316 -9.65 1.87 4.51
N ARG A 317 -9.42 3.19 4.55
CA ARG A 317 -8.25 3.81 3.91
C ARG A 317 -6.92 3.18 4.30
N SER A 318 -6.74 2.82 5.57
CA SER A 318 -5.46 2.30 6.03
C SER A 318 -5.13 0.92 5.45
N VAL A 319 -6.16 0.11 5.17
CA VAL A 319 -6.03 -1.16 4.44
C VAL A 319 -5.72 -0.89 2.97
N ARG A 320 -6.41 0.06 2.32
CA ARG A 320 -6.13 0.42 0.92
C ARG A 320 -4.69 0.91 0.71
N VAL A 321 -4.17 1.73 1.62
CA VAL A 321 -2.78 2.20 1.57
C VAL A 321 -1.81 1.02 1.67
N ALA A 322 -2.00 0.14 2.66
CA ALA A 322 -1.17 -1.04 2.81
C ALA A 322 -1.25 -1.97 1.58
N ALA A 323 -2.44 -2.18 1.02
CA ALA A 323 -2.62 -2.98 -0.18
C ALA A 323 -1.91 -2.37 -1.40
N ALA A 324 -2.04 -1.07 -1.62
CA ALA A 324 -1.35 -0.37 -2.71
C ALA A 324 0.18 -0.50 -2.56
N GLU A 325 0.72 -0.28 -1.36
CA GLU A 325 2.15 -0.45 -1.09
C GLU A 325 2.63 -1.89 -1.36
N GLN A 326 1.92 -2.89 -0.82
CA GLN A 326 2.33 -4.30 -0.99
C GLN A 326 2.18 -4.76 -2.45
N PHE A 327 1.14 -4.36 -3.17
CA PHE A 327 0.98 -4.70 -4.59
C PHE A 327 2.02 -4.05 -5.49
N LEU A 328 2.42 -2.81 -5.19
CA LEU A 328 3.54 -2.16 -5.86
C LEU A 328 4.83 -2.96 -5.65
N ILE A 329 5.12 -3.33 -4.40
CA ILE A 329 6.30 -4.12 -4.06
C ILE A 329 6.25 -5.47 -4.79
N MET A 330 5.17 -6.25 -4.66
CA MET A 330 4.98 -7.52 -5.38
C MET A 330 5.20 -7.41 -6.89
N SER A 331 4.78 -6.30 -7.51
CA SER A 331 5.00 -6.02 -8.94
C SER A 331 6.47 -5.80 -9.30
N SER A 332 7.28 -5.36 -8.35
CA SER A 332 8.73 -5.23 -8.53
C SER A 332 9.51 -6.54 -8.31
N LEU A 333 8.90 -7.51 -7.62
CA LEU A 333 9.50 -8.74 -7.11
C LEU A 333 9.34 -9.97 -8.04
N GLY A 334 8.70 -9.82 -9.20
CA GLY A 334 8.57 -10.92 -10.16
C GLY A 334 9.87 -11.24 -10.88
N THR A 335 10.20 -12.53 -11.00
CA THR A 335 11.18 -13.03 -11.98
C THR A 335 10.72 -12.74 -13.41
N THR A 336 9.41 -12.72 -13.63
CA THR A 336 8.76 -12.27 -14.86
C THR A 336 8.08 -10.91 -14.68
N GLN A 337 7.71 -10.27 -15.79
CA GLN A 337 6.91 -9.04 -15.79
C GLN A 337 5.39 -9.31 -15.77
N GLN A 338 4.95 -10.57 -15.63
CA GLN A 338 3.54 -10.96 -15.80
C GLN A 338 2.62 -10.34 -14.74
N PHE A 339 3.04 -10.32 -13.47
CA PHE A 339 2.22 -9.75 -12.40
C PHE A 339 2.05 -8.22 -12.54
N LEU A 340 3.11 -7.51 -12.93
CA LEU A 340 3.06 -6.08 -13.25
C LEU A 340 2.08 -5.81 -14.41
N GLN A 341 2.19 -6.58 -15.50
CA GLN A 341 1.31 -6.46 -16.66
C GLN A 341 -0.15 -6.76 -16.31
N LEU A 342 -0.40 -7.77 -15.48
CA LEU A 342 -1.73 -8.07 -14.94
C LEU A 342 -2.28 -6.87 -14.18
N CYS A 343 -1.53 -6.32 -13.22
CA CYS A 343 -2.00 -5.21 -12.40
C CYS A 343 -2.33 -3.99 -13.26
N ILE A 344 -1.46 -3.60 -14.20
CA ILE A 344 -1.73 -2.47 -15.10
C ILE A 344 -2.99 -2.72 -15.92
N ALA A 345 -3.08 -3.88 -16.58
CA ALA A 345 -4.24 -4.22 -17.43
C ALA A 345 -5.55 -4.26 -16.63
N LEU A 346 -5.53 -4.87 -15.44
CA LEU A 346 -6.68 -4.97 -14.55
C LEU A 346 -7.18 -3.60 -14.09
N LEU A 347 -6.27 -2.73 -13.64
CA LEU A 347 -6.65 -1.40 -13.15
C LEU A 347 -7.25 -0.58 -14.31
N PHE A 348 -6.63 -0.54 -15.49
CA PHE A 348 -7.24 0.13 -16.65
C PHE A 348 -8.62 -0.43 -17.04
N ASN A 349 -8.84 -1.75 -16.92
CA ASN A 349 -10.14 -2.35 -17.23
C ASN A 349 -11.28 -1.85 -16.33
N VAL A 350 -10.98 -1.47 -15.08
CA VAL A 350 -11.98 -1.01 -14.10
C VAL A 350 -12.09 0.52 -13.99
N LEU A 351 -11.20 1.25 -14.68
CA LEU A 351 -11.06 2.71 -14.58
C LEU A 351 -12.34 3.50 -14.86
N HIS A 352 -13.13 3.08 -15.85
CA HIS A 352 -14.37 3.76 -16.22
C HIS A 352 -15.65 3.06 -15.70
N THR A 353 -15.50 2.00 -14.90
CA THR A 353 -16.61 1.22 -14.35
C THR A 353 -16.59 1.31 -12.82
N HIS A 354 -15.89 0.38 -12.14
CA HIS A 354 -15.88 0.32 -10.69
C HIS A 354 -15.27 1.55 -10.02
N VAL A 355 -14.26 2.20 -10.63
CA VAL A 355 -13.68 3.41 -10.04
C VAL A 355 -14.71 4.54 -9.96
N MET A 356 -15.62 4.62 -10.93
CA MET A 356 -16.71 5.61 -10.90
C MET A 356 -17.76 5.27 -9.84
N GLU A 357 -18.00 3.98 -9.56
CA GLU A 357 -18.90 3.53 -8.48
C GLU A 357 -18.33 3.81 -7.09
N TYR A 358 -17.00 3.68 -6.92
CA TYR A 358 -16.28 3.84 -5.65
C TYR A 358 -15.35 5.06 -5.64
N ALA A 359 -15.77 6.15 -6.29
CA ALA A 359 -14.93 7.33 -6.54
C ALA A 359 -14.34 7.97 -5.26
N GLN A 360 -15.02 7.86 -4.12
CA GLN A 360 -14.49 8.38 -2.84
C GLN A 360 -13.29 7.58 -2.31
N ASN A 361 -13.17 6.32 -2.71
CA ASN A 361 -12.10 5.40 -2.30
C ASN A 361 -10.95 5.32 -3.33
N SER A 362 -11.01 6.06 -4.43
CA SER A 362 -10.12 5.84 -5.59
C SER A 362 -8.70 6.40 -5.45
N HIS A 363 -8.39 7.17 -4.41
CA HIS A 363 -7.07 7.80 -4.24
C HIS A 363 -5.92 6.78 -4.28
N GLU A 364 -5.99 5.74 -3.44
CA GLU A 364 -4.97 4.70 -3.35
C GLU A 364 -4.90 3.85 -4.64
N TYR A 365 -6.04 3.68 -5.33
CA TYR A 365 -6.10 3.05 -6.66
C TYR A 365 -5.29 3.84 -7.70
N PHE A 366 -5.49 5.16 -7.79
CA PHE A 366 -4.78 5.99 -8.76
C PHE A 366 -3.30 6.09 -8.43
N GLN A 367 -2.96 6.19 -7.14
CA GLN A 367 -1.58 6.17 -6.68
C GLN A 367 -0.87 4.89 -7.12
N LEU A 368 -1.49 3.73 -6.88
CA LEU A 368 -0.95 2.43 -7.32
C LEU A 368 -0.74 2.40 -8.84
N LEU A 369 -1.76 2.75 -9.63
CA LEU A 369 -1.66 2.71 -11.09
C LEU A 369 -0.56 3.62 -11.63
N CYS A 370 -0.45 4.86 -11.12
CA CYS A 370 0.60 5.79 -11.53
C CYS A 370 1.99 5.24 -11.18
N GLN A 371 2.17 4.68 -9.98
CA GLN A 371 3.44 4.09 -9.56
C GLN A 371 3.81 2.85 -10.38
N LEU A 372 2.84 2.01 -10.73
CA LEU A 372 3.05 0.85 -11.61
C LEU A 372 3.44 1.27 -13.03
N LEU A 373 2.82 2.32 -13.58
CA LEU A 373 3.22 2.88 -14.88
C LEU A 373 4.63 3.45 -14.85
N ASN A 374 4.97 4.19 -13.80
CA ASN A 374 6.32 4.72 -13.62
C ASN A 374 7.35 3.59 -13.52
N PHE A 375 7.04 2.56 -12.73
CA PHE A 375 7.87 1.36 -12.63
C PHE A 375 8.01 0.64 -13.98
N ALA A 376 6.91 0.45 -14.71
CA ALA A 376 6.93 -0.13 -16.05
C ALA A 376 7.84 0.67 -17.01
N TYR A 377 7.80 2.00 -16.94
CA TYR A 377 8.68 2.86 -17.73
C TYR A 377 10.16 2.68 -17.37
N LEU A 378 10.51 2.74 -16.08
CA LEU A 378 11.89 2.61 -15.60
C LEU A 378 12.53 1.26 -15.95
N TYR A 379 11.74 0.18 -15.93
CA TYR A 379 12.19 -1.17 -16.23
C TYR A 379 11.93 -1.58 -17.70
N GLN A 380 11.57 -0.62 -18.57
CA GLN A 380 11.31 -0.83 -19.99
C GLN A 380 10.30 -1.96 -20.26
N CYS A 381 9.32 -2.12 -19.36
CA CYS A 381 8.20 -3.04 -19.57
C CYS A 381 7.34 -2.50 -20.71
N ASN A 382 7.06 -3.37 -21.68
CA ASN A 382 6.34 -2.95 -22.87
C ASN A 382 4.84 -2.77 -22.59
N VAL A 383 4.41 -1.51 -22.48
CA VAL A 383 3.00 -1.13 -22.47
C VAL A 383 2.58 -0.79 -23.91
N ASN A 384 2.37 -1.83 -24.73
CA ASN A 384 2.09 -1.72 -26.17
C ASN A 384 0.92 -0.80 -26.55
N ILE A 385 0.02 -0.50 -25.60
CA ILE A 385 -1.24 0.25 -25.82
C ILE A 385 -1.16 1.66 -25.21
N ALA A 386 0.01 2.11 -24.73
CA ALA A 386 0.17 3.39 -24.04
C ALA A 386 -0.32 4.61 -24.85
N ASP A 387 -0.05 4.64 -26.17
CA ASP A 387 -0.54 5.68 -27.08
C ASP A 387 -2.08 5.79 -27.05
N GLN A 388 -2.77 4.65 -27.14
CA GLN A 388 -4.23 4.59 -27.18
C GLN A 388 -4.83 4.91 -25.81
N LEU A 389 -4.21 4.43 -24.73
CA LEU A 389 -4.63 4.77 -23.37
C LEU A 389 -4.53 6.27 -23.14
N LEU A 390 -3.42 6.92 -23.54
CA LEU A 390 -3.29 8.37 -23.38
C LEU A 390 -4.32 9.13 -24.23
N ALA A 391 -4.58 8.68 -25.45
CA ALA A 391 -5.62 9.28 -26.29
C ALA A 391 -7.00 9.23 -25.62
N ASN A 392 -7.34 8.10 -24.99
CA ASN A 392 -8.57 7.95 -24.23
C ASN A 392 -8.63 8.92 -23.02
N GLU A 393 -7.53 9.04 -22.28
CA GLU A 393 -7.42 9.98 -21.16
C GLU A 393 -7.60 11.44 -21.59
N ILE A 394 -6.97 11.85 -22.70
CA ILE A 394 -7.13 13.21 -23.23
C ILE A 394 -8.58 13.47 -23.65
N VAL A 395 -9.24 12.50 -24.28
CA VAL A 395 -10.66 12.61 -24.64
C VAL A 395 -11.53 12.76 -23.37
N TRP A 396 -11.23 12.00 -22.32
CA TRP A 396 -11.92 12.09 -21.04
C TRP A 396 -11.73 13.48 -20.39
N LEU A 397 -10.50 13.98 -20.32
CA LEU A 397 -10.18 15.30 -19.78
C LEU A 397 -10.89 16.43 -20.55
N LYS A 398 -10.91 16.36 -21.90
CA LYS A 398 -11.65 17.33 -22.73
C LYS A 398 -13.15 17.28 -22.44
N LYS A 399 -13.73 16.11 -22.19
CA LYS A 399 -15.15 15.98 -21.81
C LYS A 399 -15.46 16.66 -20.47
N ILE A 400 -14.60 16.48 -19.46
CA ILE A 400 -14.76 17.17 -18.17
C ILE A 400 -14.68 18.68 -18.35
N ARG A 401 -13.73 19.16 -19.16
CA ARG A 401 -13.62 20.59 -19.48
C ARG A 401 -14.89 21.15 -20.10
N GLU A 402 -15.50 20.47 -21.07
CA GLU A 402 -16.78 20.92 -21.64
C GLU A 402 -17.90 20.90 -20.60
N THR A 403 -17.93 19.90 -19.72
CA THR A 403 -18.90 19.83 -18.61
C THR A 403 -18.77 21.03 -17.66
N VAL A 404 -17.54 21.45 -17.33
CA VAL A 404 -17.28 22.64 -16.51
C VAL A 404 -17.72 23.92 -17.22
N LYS A 405 -17.50 24.01 -18.54
CA LYS A 405 -17.98 25.17 -19.34
C LYS A 405 -19.51 25.28 -19.34
N GLU A 406 -20.21 24.14 -19.41
CA GLU A 406 -21.68 24.12 -19.46
C GLU A 406 -22.33 24.30 -18.07
N SER A 407 -21.76 23.67 -17.04
CA SER A 407 -22.39 23.56 -15.71
C SER A 407 -21.71 24.36 -14.60
N GLY A 408 -20.46 24.78 -14.77
CA GLY A 408 -19.63 25.38 -13.72
C GLY A 408 -19.07 24.37 -12.70
N GLU A 409 -19.32 23.08 -12.87
CA GLU A 409 -18.85 22.01 -11.98
C GLU A 409 -18.22 20.86 -12.79
N THR A 410 -17.30 20.11 -12.17
CA THR A 410 -16.61 18.99 -12.84
C THR A 410 -17.50 17.76 -13.01
N GLY A 411 -18.52 17.60 -12.14
CA GLY A 411 -19.43 16.44 -12.15
C GLY A 411 -18.78 15.13 -11.69
N VAL A 412 -17.55 15.17 -11.17
CA VAL A 412 -16.78 14.00 -10.69
C VAL A 412 -16.11 14.33 -9.36
N GLU A 413 -15.84 13.30 -8.56
CA GLU A 413 -15.03 13.43 -7.33
C GLU A 413 -13.62 13.91 -7.67
N GLU A 414 -13.04 14.72 -6.78
CA GLU A 414 -11.73 15.35 -7.02
C GLU A 414 -10.61 14.32 -7.22
N ALA A 415 -10.68 13.21 -6.47
CA ALA A 415 -9.74 12.09 -6.56
C ALA A 415 -9.68 11.47 -7.96
N VAL A 416 -10.81 11.47 -8.66
CA VAL A 416 -10.94 10.92 -10.01
C VAL A 416 -10.28 11.85 -11.01
N LEU A 417 -10.55 13.16 -10.93
CA LEU A 417 -9.89 14.16 -11.78
C LEU A 417 -8.37 14.17 -11.58
N GLU A 418 -7.91 14.19 -10.32
CA GLU A 418 -6.50 14.11 -9.95
C GLU A 418 -5.86 12.84 -10.55
N GLY A 419 -6.53 11.70 -10.39
CA GLY A 419 -6.10 10.41 -10.90
C GLY A 419 -5.93 10.37 -12.41
N HIS A 420 -6.91 10.84 -13.18
CA HIS A 420 -6.85 10.89 -14.64
C HIS A 420 -5.71 11.82 -15.13
N LEU A 421 -5.50 12.96 -14.48
CA LEU A 421 -4.35 13.83 -14.77
C LEU A 421 -3.02 13.12 -14.51
N GLY A 422 -2.92 12.38 -13.40
CA GLY A 422 -1.76 11.57 -13.05
C GLY A 422 -1.47 10.44 -14.05
N ILE A 423 -2.50 9.71 -14.47
CA ILE A 423 -2.37 8.66 -15.50
C ILE A 423 -1.86 9.26 -16.81
N ALA A 424 -2.45 10.37 -17.27
CA ALA A 424 -2.01 11.05 -18.49
C ALA A 424 -0.54 11.47 -18.40
N LYS A 425 -0.11 11.98 -17.24
CA LYS A 425 1.28 12.37 -16.98
C LYS A 425 2.24 11.17 -17.09
N GLU A 426 1.91 10.03 -16.47
CA GLU A 426 2.79 8.85 -16.51
C GLU A 426 2.82 8.19 -17.90
N LEU A 427 1.70 8.17 -18.62
CA LEU A 427 1.65 7.65 -20.00
C LEU A 427 2.49 8.50 -20.98
N LEU A 428 2.66 9.80 -20.74
CA LEU A 428 3.55 10.66 -21.54
C LEU A 428 5.02 10.22 -21.48
N ASN A 429 5.45 9.48 -20.46
CA ASN A 429 6.83 8.99 -20.37
C ASN A 429 7.15 7.96 -21.46
N PHE A 430 6.14 7.22 -21.94
CA PHE A 430 6.29 6.22 -23.01
C PHE A 430 6.34 6.84 -24.42
N LEU A 431 6.11 8.16 -24.53
CA LEU A 431 6.03 8.84 -25.81
C LEU A 431 7.35 9.52 -26.20
N PRO A 432 7.74 9.44 -27.48
CA PRO A 432 8.86 10.21 -27.99
C PRO A 432 8.50 11.71 -28.09
N PRO A 433 9.52 12.61 -28.08
CA PRO A 433 9.31 14.06 -28.11
C PRO A 433 8.44 14.58 -29.26
N GLU A 434 8.47 13.94 -30.43
CA GLU A 434 7.71 14.33 -31.61
C GLU A 434 6.20 14.18 -31.40
N LYS A 435 5.78 13.10 -30.71
CA LYS A 435 4.37 12.90 -30.37
C LYS A 435 3.94 13.85 -29.25
N LYS A 436 4.81 14.16 -28.30
CA LYS A 436 4.54 15.20 -27.29
C LYS A 436 4.28 16.56 -27.94
N TYR A 437 5.03 16.91 -28.99
CA TYR A 437 4.80 18.11 -29.79
C TYR A 437 3.41 18.11 -30.45
N GLN A 438 3.04 16.99 -31.09
CA GLN A 438 1.75 16.82 -31.75
C GLN A 438 0.55 16.96 -30.81
N LEU A 439 0.67 16.48 -29.57
CA LEU A 439 -0.36 16.59 -28.55
C LEU A 439 -0.44 18.00 -27.95
N GLY A 440 0.73 18.61 -27.71
CA GLY A 440 0.87 19.82 -26.92
C GLY A 440 0.66 21.12 -27.70
N SER A 441 1.49 21.36 -28.72
CA SER A 441 1.62 22.67 -29.39
C SER A 441 1.40 22.67 -30.90
N ASP A 442 1.21 21.50 -31.53
CA ASP A 442 1.02 21.45 -32.97
C ASP A 442 -0.37 21.98 -33.38
N GLU A 443 -0.38 23.15 -34.01
CA GLU A 443 -1.59 23.78 -34.51
C GLU A 443 -2.29 22.93 -35.59
N LYS A 444 -1.56 22.02 -36.27
CA LYS A 444 -2.09 21.18 -37.35
C LYS A 444 -2.94 20.02 -36.86
N THR A 445 -2.64 19.47 -35.69
CA THR A 445 -3.41 18.36 -35.10
C THR A 445 -4.66 18.87 -34.38
N GLY A 446 -4.70 20.16 -34.02
CA GLY A 446 -5.83 20.78 -33.32
C GLY A 446 -6.00 20.28 -31.88
N MET A 447 -5.07 19.48 -31.35
CA MET A 447 -5.17 18.95 -29.98
C MET A 447 -4.85 20.01 -28.93
N ASN A 448 -3.81 20.83 -29.16
CA ASN A 448 -3.43 22.01 -28.38
C ASN A 448 -3.53 21.85 -26.85
N LEU A 449 -3.14 20.69 -26.32
CA LEU A 449 -3.40 20.31 -24.94
C LEU A 449 -2.76 21.30 -23.93
N ILE A 450 -1.60 21.87 -24.24
CA ILE A 450 -0.95 22.86 -23.37
C ILE A 450 -1.83 24.10 -23.21
N LYS A 451 -2.40 24.58 -24.32
CA LYS A 451 -3.27 25.74 -24.30
C LYS A 451 -4.52 25.45 -23.47
N GLU A 452 -5.13 24.29 -23.68
CA GLU A 452 -6.33 23.86 -22.96
C GLU A 452 -6.06 23.73 -21.44
N LEU A 453 -4.94 23.14 -21.03
CA LEU A 453 -4.56 23.01 -19.62
C LEU A 453 -4.32 24.38 -18.97
N VAL A 454 -3.56 25.27 -19.63
CA VAL A 454 -3.24 26.59 -19.08
C VAL A 454 -4.50 27.47 -19.02
N GLU A 455 -5.29 27.51 -20.07
CA GLU A 455 -6.43 28.43 -20.19
C GLU A 455 -7.70 27.95 -19.51
N ASP A 456 -8.00 26.65 -19.53
CA ASP A 456 -9.28 26.14 -19.05
C ASP A 456 -9.13 25.33 -17.75
N PHE A 457 -8.01 24.62 -17.52
CA PHE A 457 -7.82 23.84 -16.29
C PHE A 457 -7.25 24.67 -15.14
N ILE A 458 -6.25 25.52 -15.43
CA ILE A 458 -5.43 26.17 -14.39
C ILE A 458 -5.73 27.67 -14.26
N PHE A 459 -5.65 28.45 -15.34
CA PHE A 459 -5.76 29.92 -15.31
C PHE A 459 -6.88 30.54 -16.18
N PRO A 460 -8.16 30.14 -16.06
CA PRO A 460 -9.25 30.80 -16.80
C PRO A 460 -9.39 32.29 -16.49
N ALA A 461 -9.15 32.70 -15.26
CA ALA A 461 -9.20 34.11 -14.89
C ALA A 461 -8.13 34.93 -15.63
N SER A 462 -6.90 34.42 -15.73
CA SER A 462 -5.80 35.09 -16.45
C SER A 462 -6.08 35.16 -17.96
N LYS A 463 -6.70 34.12 -18.54
CA LYS A 463 -7.18 34.13 -19.94
C LYS A 463 -8.16 35.27 -20.20
N LEU A 464 -9.16 35.44 -19.32
CA LEU A 464 -10.16 36.51 -19.44
C LEU A 464 -9.54 37.90 -19.26
N MET A 465 -8.61 38.04 -18.31
CA MET A 465 -7.87 39.29 -18.10
C MET A 465 -7.04 39.67 -19.33
N LEU A 466 -6.30 38.70 -19.91
CA LEU A 466 -5.56 38.89 -21.15
C LEU A 466 -6.46 39.30 -22.31
N HIS A 467 -7.66 38.71 -22.41
CA HIS A 467 -8.62 39.10 -23.43
C HIS A 467 -9.06 40.55 -23.24
N LEU A 468 -9.47 40.93 -22.02
CA LEU A 468 -9.85 42.29 -21.67
C LEU A 468 -8.74 43.30 -21.99
N GLN A 469 -7.50 42.98 -21.66
CA GLN A 469 -6.35 43.85 -21.96
C GLN A 469 -6.10 44.02 -23.47
N ARG A 470 -6.41 43.00 -24.27
CA ARG A 470 -6.20 43.00 -25.73
C ARG A 470 -7.35 43.63 -26.51
N THR A 471 -8.59 43.38 -26.12
CA THR A 471 -9.80 43.81 -26.86
C THR A 471 -10.53 44.99 -26.21
N GLY A 472 -10.30 45.23 -24.93
CA GLY A 472 -11.08 46.20 -24.14
C GLY A 472 -12.46 45.70 -23.73
N GLU A 473 -12.82 44.45 -24.03
CA GLU A 473 -14.14 43.88 -23.76
C GLU A 473 -14.06 42.73 -22.74
N LEU A 474 -15.05 42.66 -21.84
CA LEU A 474 -15.22 41.54 -20.92
C LEU A 474 -16.07 40.46 -21.60
N ILE A 475 -15.51 39.25 -21.75
CA ILE A 475 -16.30 38.09 -22.18
C ILE A 475 -17.20 37.69 -21.01
N PRO A 476 -18.50 37.39 -21.24
CA PRO A 476 -19.42 36.90 -20.20
C PRO A 476 -19.14 35.47 -19.73
N ASP A 477 -18.03 34.86 -20.15
CA ASP A 477 -17.66 33.49 -19.79
C ASP A 477 -17.32 33.40 -18.30
N GLN A 478 -17.74 32.31 -17.66
CA GLN A 478 -17.44 32.11 -16.25
C GLN A 478 -15.97 31.69 -16.08
N ALA A 479 -15.25 32.38 -15.20
CA ALA A 479 -13.84 32.13 -14.88
C ALA A 479 -13.67 30.91 -13.95
N VAL A 480 -14.23 29.75 -14.32
CA VAL A 480 -14.24 28.55 -13.47
C VAL A 480 -13.12 27.60 -13.92
N PRO A 481 -12.09 27.35 -13.09
CA PRO A 481 -11.06 26.37 -13.40
C PRO A 481 -11.58 24.96 -13.24
N VAL A 482 -11.19 24.06 -14.16
CA VAL A 482 -11.44 22.62 -13.99
C VAL A 482 -10.73 22.10 -12.74
N CYS A 483 -9.50 22.56 -12.47
CA CYS A 483 -8.74 22.19 -11.28
C CYS A 483 -8.97 23.23 -10.18
N SER A 484 -9.83 22.90 -9.22
CA SER A 484 -10.26 23.83 -8.16
C SER A 484 -9.53 23.65 -6.83
N THR A 485 -8.87 22.50 -6.61
CA THR A 485 -8.15 22.19 -5.38
C THR A 485 -6.63 22.25 -5.58
N PRO A 486 -5.84 22.42 -4.50
CA PRO A 486 -4.38 22.34 -4.58
C PRO A 486 -3.87 21.03 -5.20
N GLN A 487 -4.56 19.92 -4.98
CA GLN A 487 -4.18 18.58 -5.45
C GLN A 487 -4.34 18.46 -6.97
N SER A 488 -5.53 18.73 -7.51
CA SER A 488 -5.75 18.69 -8.96
C SER A 488 -4.95 19.75 -9.70
N LEU A 489 -4.78 20.93 -9.10
CA LEU A 489 -3.91 21.98 -9.63
C LEU A 489 -2.46 21.48 -9.76
N ASN A 490 -1.92 20.84 -8.71
CA ASN A 490 -0.59 20.28 -8.76
C ASN A 490 -0.48 19.19 -9.85
N SER A 491 -1.43 18.27 -9.92
CA SER A 491 -1.45 17.21 -10.95
C SER A 491 -1.53 17.77 -12.38
N ALA A 492 -2.30 18.84 -12.60
CA ALA A 492 -2.35 19.53 -13.90
C ALA A 492 -1.03 20.23 -14.24
N CYS A 493 -0.38 20.86 -13.25
CA CYS A 493 0.95 21.44 -13.41
C CYS A 493 2.01 20.36 -13.71
N GLU A 494 1.99 19.23 -13.03
CA GLU A 494 2.89 18.11 -13.29
C GLU A 494 2.70 17.53 -14.69
N LEU A 495 1.46 17.44 -15.17
CA LEU A 495 1.14 17.05 -16.55
C LEU A 495 1.72 18.04 -17.57
N LEU A 496 1.58 19.35 -17.34
CA LEU A 496 2.20 20.38 -18.17
C LEU A 496 3.72 20.25 -18.22
N VAL A 497 4.36 20.04 -17.06
CA VAL A 497 5.81 19.81 -16.99
C VAL A 497 6.18 18.59 -17.82
N SER A 498 5.47 17.46 -17.66
CA SER A 498 5.72 16.21 -18.42
C SER A 498 5.61 16.39 -19.94
N LEU A 499 4.67 17.22 -20.41
CA LEU A 499 4.55 17.61 -21.83
C LEU A 499 5.75 18.41 -22.33
N CYS A 500 6.38 19.21 -21.49
CA CYS A 500 7.54 20.03 -21.84
C CYS A 500 8.88 19.29 -21.69
N VAL A 501 8.98 18.27 -20.82
CA VAL A 501 10.21 17.48 -20.66
C VAL A 501 10.60 16.83 -21.99
N GLY A 502 11.77 17.22 -22.50
CA GLY A 502 12.31 16.73 -23.77
C GLY A 502 11.71 17.37 -25.02
N CYS A 503 10.80 18.36 -24.91
CA CYS A 503 10.10 18.97 -26.04
C CYS A 503 10.23 20.52 -26.04
N VAL A 504 11.17 21.05 -26.82
CA VAL A 504 11.46 22.50 -26.90
C VAL A 504 10.28 23.35 -27.37
N PRO A 505 9.52 22.96 -28.42
CA PRO A 505 8.38 23.77 -28.87
C PRO A 505 7.28 23.89 -27.81
N ASN A 506 6.98 22.79 -27.10
CA ASN A 506 6.03 22.78 -25.98
C ASN A 506 6.47 23.74 -24.88
N MET A 507 7.76 23.68 -24.48
CA MET A 507 8.32 24.59 -23.47
C MET A 507 8.24 26.05 -23.92
N LYS A 508 8.53 26.34 -25.19
CA LYS A 508 8.43 27.70 -25.74
C LYS A 508 6.99 28.21 -25.69
N LEU A 509 6.01 27.39 -26.08
CA LEU A 509 4.59 27.76 -26.03
C LEU A 509 4.17 28.08 -24.59
N LEU A 510 4.44 27.16 -23.64
CA LEU A 510 4.08 27.35 -22.24
C LEU A 510 4.72 28.62 -21.66
N THR A 511 6.02 28.82 -21.89
CA THR A 511 6.72 30.02 -21.41
C THR A 511 6.12 31.29 -22.01
N THR A 512 5.81 31.30 -23.31
CA THR A 512 5.19 32.46 -23.96
C THR A 512 3.83 32.78 -23.36
N MET A 513 2.99 31.77 -23.13
CA MET A 513 1.67 31.94 -22.50
C MET A 513 1.79 32.51 -21.08
N LEU A 514 2.71 32.00 -20.28
CA LEU A 514 2.93 32.48 -18.91
C LEU A 514 3.51 33.90 -18.89
N THR A 515 4.44 34.22 -19.79
CA THR A 515 4.98 35.59 -19.96
C THR A 515 3.88 36.57 -20.32
N ASP A 516 3.01 36.20 -21.28
CA ASP A 516 1.87 37.03 -21.65
C ASP A 516 0.92 37.23 -20.46
N MET A 517 0.63 36.18 -19.67
CA MET A 517 -0.32 36.22 -18.56
C MET A 517 0.16 37.02 -17.35
N PHE A 518 1.45 36.98 -17.03
CA PHE A 518 1.96 37.44 -15.73
C PHE A 518 3.12 38.43 -15.79
N TYR A 519 3.73 38.61 -16.95
CA TYR A 519 4.97 39.40 -17.10
C TYR A 519 4.85 40.41 -18.25
N SER A 520 3.67 41.02 -18.42
CA SER A 520 3.48 42.06 -19.42
C SER A 520 4.31 43.30 -19.06
N GLU A 521 4.90 43.98 -20.05
CA GLU A 521 5.64 45.25 -19.85
C GLU A 521 4.77 46.38 -19.26
N ARG A 522 3.45 46.18 -19.20
CA ARG A 522 2.47 47.12 -18.63
C ARG A 522 2.25 46.93 -17.14
N ASP A 523 2.70 45.82 -16.56
CA ASP A 523 2.50 45.51 -15.16
C ASP A 523 3.62 46.15 -14.32
N GLU A 524 3.26 46.91 -13.29
CA GLU A 524 4.22 47.49 -12.38
C GLU A 524 5.00 46.37 -11.65
N PRO A 525 6.32 46.52 -11.44
CA PRO A 525 7.10 45.53 -10.71
C PRO A 525 6.50 45.38 -9.30
N LEU A 526 6.40 44.14 -8.82
CA LEU A 526 5.98 43.85 -7.44
C LEU A 526 6.85 44.63 -6.46
N VAL A 527 6.30 45.69 -5.87
CA VAL A 527 6.96 46.47 -4.82
C VAL A 527 6.68 45.76 -3.50
N ASP A 528 7.66 45.73 -2.57
CA ASP A 528 7.60 45.00 -1.28
C ASP A 528 6.34 45.27 -0.41
N TRP A 529 5.54 46.28 -0.76
CA TRP A 529 4.34 46.73 -0.06
C TRP A 529 3.01 46.24 -0.67
N ASP A 530 3.02 45.66 -1.88
CA ASP A 530 1.83 45.17 -2.58
C ASP A 530 1.51 43.70 -2.25
N TYR A 531 1.59 43.35 -0.97
CA TYR A 531 1.11 42.04 -0.52
C TYR A 531 -0.43 42.03 -0.55
N LEU A 532 -0.97 41.46 -1.63
CA LEU A 532 -2.37 41.06 -1.71
C LEU A 532 -2.47 39.60 -1.21
N PRO A 533 -3.20 39.32 -0.11
CA PRO A 533 -3.43 37.94 0.29
C PRO A 533 -4.17 37.21 -0.85
N PRO A 534 -3.85 35.94 -1.14
CA PRO A 534 -4.51 35.19 -2.21
C PRO A 534 -6.02 35.14 -1.97
N VAL A 535 -6.78 35.90 -2.77
CA VAL A 535 -8.24 35.91 -2.67
C VAL A 535 -8.76 34.76 -3.52
N GLY A 536 -8.97 33.61 -2.88
CA GLY A 536 -9.61 32.46 -3.52
C GLY A 536 -11.01 32.79 -4.07
N PRO A 537 -11.51 31.98 -5.02
CA PRO A 537 -12.79 32.20 -5.68
C PRO A 537 -13.95 32.35 -4.67
N ARG A 538 -14.96 33.15 -5.04
CA ARG A 538 -16.14 33.35 -4.19
C ARG A 538 -17.08 32.14 -4.32
N PRO A 539 -17.56 31.55 -3.20
CA PRO A 539 -18.53 30.47 -3.27
C PRO A 539 -19.85 30.93 -3.90
N HIS A 540 -20.46 30.12 -4.76
CA HIS A 540 -21.69 30.44 -5.52
C HIS A 540 -22.90 30.83 -4.64
N LYS A 541 -22.94 30.40 -3.37
CA LYS A 541 -24.05 30.64 -2.43
C LYS A 541 -23.58 31.08 -1.02
N GLY A 542 -22.44 31.77 -0.93
CA GLY A 542 -21.90 32.24 0.36
C GLY A 542 -22.19 33.71 0.64
N PHE A 543 -22.03 34.12 1.91
CA PHE A 543 -22.07 35.52 2.31
C PHE A 543 -21.06 36.34 1.49
N VAL A 544 -21.55 37.31 0.72
CA VAL A 544 -20.76 38.36 0.06
C VAL A 544 -20.35 39.42 1.09
N GLY A 545 -19.57 39.01 2.08
CA GLY A 545 -18.84 39.96 2.92
C GLY A 545 -17.66 40.55 2.17
N LEU A 546 -17.27 41.79 2.48
CA LEU A 546 -15.98 42.36 2.07
C LEU A 546 -14.86 41.48 2.66
N LYS A 547 -14.21 40.66 1.83
CA LYS A 547 -12.99 39.95 2.24
C LYS A 547 -11.86 40.97 2.36
N ASN A 548 -11.18 40.98 3.51
CA ASN A 548 -10.13 41.94 3.76
C ASN A 548 -8.85 41.60 2.98
N ALA A 549 -8.65 42.26 1.83
CA ALA A 549 -7.45 42.17 1.02
C ALA A 549 -6.37 43.17 1.49
N GLY A 550 -6.28 43.45 2.80
CA GLY A 550 -5.30 44.35 3.40
C GLY A 550 -5.70 45.83 3.48
N ALA A 551 -6.65 46.31 2.67
CA ALA A 551 -7.01 47.74 2.59
C ALA A 551 -8.39 48.11 3.17
N THR A 552 -9.12 47.15 3.74
CA THR A 552 -10.55 47.35 4.09
C THR A 552 -10.76 48.28 5.28
N CYS A 553 -9.80 48.29 6.22
CA CYS A 553 -9.81 49.22 7.35
C CYS A 553 -9.56 50.67 6.92
N TYR A 554 -8.78 50.89 5.86
CA TYR A 554 -8.52 52.21 5.30
C TYR A 554 -9.76 52.76 4.59
N MET A 555 -10.38 51.96 3.71
CA MET A 555 -11.63 52.31 3.04
C MET A 555 -12.77 52.59 4.02
N ASN A 556 -12.94 51.77 5.07
CA ASN A 556 -13.96 52.02 6.08
C ASN A 556 -13.66 53.29 6.91
N SER A 557 -12.40 53.57 7.23
CA SER A 557 -12.00 54.82 7.92
C SER A 557 -12.27 56.06 7.06
N VAL A 558 -11.98 56.00 5.76
CA VAL A 558 -12.23 57.10 4.81
C VAL A 558 -13.73 57.33 4.62
N LEU A 559 -14.54 56.27 4.49
CA LEU A 559 -15.99 56.40 4.39
C LEU A 559 -16.60 56.97 5.69
N GLN A 560 -16.09 56.58 6.86
CA GLN A 560 -16.49 57.18 8.13
C GLN A 560 -16.10 58.67 8.18
N GLN A 561 -14.91 59.06 7.73
CA GLN A 561 -14.52 60.48 7.69
C GLN A 561 -15.33 61.32 6.69
N LEU A 562 -15.69 60.76 5.53
CA LEU A 562 -16.44 61.48 4.51
C LEU A 562 -17.92 61.64 4.83
N TYR A 563 -18.52 60.67 5.53
CA TYR A 563 -19.98 60.59 5.71
C TYR A 563 -20.46 60.64 7.17
N MET A 564 -19.56 60.57 8.16
CA MET A 564 -19.94 60.65 9.59
C MET A 564 -19.37 61.86 10.33
N VAL A 565 -18.73 62.81 9.64
CA VAL A 565 -18.47 64.13 10.23
C VAL A 565 -19.65 65.04 9.92
N GLU A 566 -20.51 65.26 10.92
CA GLU A 566 -21.51 66.34 10.86
C GLU A 566 -20.77 67.68 10.69
N SER A 567 -21.20 68.48 9.71
CA SER A 567 -20.63 69.77 9.34
C SER A 567 -20.61 70.79 10.48
#